data_AF-A0AAV5BDS2-F1
#
_entry.id   AF-A0AAV5BDS2-F1
#
_cell.length_a   1.000
_cell.length_b   1.000
_cell.length_c   1.000
_cell.angle_alpha   90.00
_cell.angle_beta   90.00
_cell.angle_gamma   90.00
#
_symmetry.space_group_name_H-M   'P 1'
#
loop_
_entity.id
_entity.type
_entity.pdbx_description
1 polymer ?
#
loop_
_entity_poly.entity_id
_entity_poly.type
_entity_poly.pdbx_seq_one_letter_code
_entity_poly.pdbx_strand_id
1 'polypeptide(L)'
;MGKTIPSSGAGAVRIILKNKEAFKFDLRNKETEGARTSYLFDVFYENAAGTLNIAVEDSEVRLAALNLSLGKVINLNNDANLKKLCRYVLEKVE
;
A
#
# COMPACT_ATOMS: atom_id res chain seq x y z
N MET A 1 1.00 6.14 -19.64
CA MET A 1 1.60 4.92 -19.04
C MET A 1 2.39 5.33 -17.81
N GLY A 2 2.17 4.65 -16.69
CA GLY A 2 2.99 4.82 -15.50
C GLY A 2 4.40 4.34 -15.72
N LYS A 3 5.34 4.89 -14.94
CA LYS A 3 6.69 4.32 -14.88
C LYS A 3 6.61 2.96 -14.21
N THR A 4 7.27 1.96 -14.78
CA THR A 4 7.41 0.63 -14.19
C THR A 4 8.23 0.70 -12.89
N ILE A 5 8.02 -0.29 -12.02
CA ILE A 5 8.78 -0.43 -10.78
C ILE A 5 10.03 -1.26 -11.08
N PRO A 6 11.23 -0.82 -10.66
CA PRO A 6 12.45 -1.61 -10.78
C PRO A 6 12.31 -2.98 -10.12
N SER A 7 12.99 -4.00 -10.64
CA SER A 7 12.95 -5.37 -10.09
C SER A 7 13.38 -5.47 -8.61
N SER A 8 14.14 -4.49 -8.11
CA SER A 8 14.53 -4.37 -6.70
C SER A 8 13.47 -3.76 -5.78
N GLY A 9 12.35 -3.28 -6.33
CA GLY A 9 11.33 -2.51 -5.59
C GLY A 9 11.78 -1.11 -5.16
N ALA A 10 12.97 -0.66 -5.58
CA ALA A 10 13.51 0.63 -5.17
C ALA A 10 12.62 1.79 -5.60
N GLY A 11 12.23 2.64 -4.64
CA GLY A 11 11.39 3.81 -4.90
C GLY A 11 9.95 3.50 -5.33
N ALA A 12 9.48 2.25 -5.16
CA ALA A 12 8.16 1.81 -5.60
C ALA A 12 7.03 2.74 -5.12
N VAL A 13 7.00 3.08 -3.83
CA VAL A 13 5.95 3.95 -3.26
C VAL A 13 5.96 5.33 -3.93
N ARG A 14 7.13 5.92 -4.17
CA ARG A 14 7.24 7.23 -4.83
C ARG A 14 6.79 7.15 -6.29
N ILE A 15 7.08 6.05 -6.98
CA ILE A 15 6.63 5.81 -8.37
C ILE A 15 5.10 5.72 -8.41
N ILE A 16 4.52 4.89 -7.54
CA ILE A 16 3.07 4.73 -7.40
C ILE A 16 2.39 6.07 -7.10
N LEU A 17 2.89 6.83 -6.12
CA LEU A 17 2.32 8.13 -5.75
C LEU A 17 2.38 9.17 -6.87
N LYS A 18 3.32 9.06 -7.81
CA LYS A 18 3.40 9.94 -8.99
C LYS A 18 2.38 9.59 -10.06
N ASN A 19 1.85 8.37 -10.05
CA ASN A 19 0.84 7.93 -11.00
C ASN A 19 -0.24 7.08 -10.32
N LYS A 20 -0.97 7.70 -9.38
CA LYS A 20 -1.97 7.01 -8.55
C LYS A 20 -3.06 6.31 -9.36
N GLU A 21 -3.39 6.83 -10.54
CA GLU A 21 -4.40 6.26 -11.44
C GLU A 21 -4.04 4.87 -11.96
N ALA A 22 -2.74 4.56 -12.07
CA ALA A 22 -2.27 3.23 -12.45
C ALA A 22 -2.20 2.25 -11.26
N PHE A 23 -2.42 2.72 -10.04
CA PHE A 23 -2.44 1.90 -8.84
C PHE A 23 -3.85 1.35 -8.60
N LYS A 24 -4.04 0.08 -8.93
CA LYS A 24 -5.28 -0.63 -8.68
C LYS A 24 -5.17 -1.42 -7.38
N PHE A 25 -6.26 -1.47 -6.63
CA PHE A 25 -6.32 -2.18 -5.37
C PHE A 25 -7.74 -2.66 -5.13
N ASP A 26 -7.86 -3.89 -4.65
CA ASP A 26 -9.12 -4.54 -4.35
C ASP A 26 -9.10 -4.96 -2.88
N LEU A 27 -10.13 -4.56 -2.11
CA LEU A 27 -10.24 -4.92 -0.71
C LEU A 27 -10.52 -6.42 -0.60
N ARG A 28 -9.60 -7.15 0.02
CA ARG A 28 -9.70 -8.59 0.23
C ARG A 28 -10.24 -8.95 1.60
N ASN A 29 -9.80 -8.24 2.64
CA ASN A 29 -10.32 -8.45 3.99
C ASN A 29 -10.31 -7.14 4.78
N LYS A 30 -11.32 -6.98 5.66
CA LYS A 30 -11.42 -5.91 6.64
C LYS A 30 -11.85 -6.52 7.97
N GLU A 31 -11.04 -6.33 8.99
CA GLU A 31 -11.28 -6.87 10.33
C GLU A 31 -11.09 -5.76 11.36
N THR A 32 -12.02 -5.65 12.30
CA THR A 32 -11.95 -4.67 13.40
C THR A 32 -11.89 -5.43 14.72
N GLU A 33 -10.82 -5.19 15.48
CA GLU A 33 -10.58 -5.76 16.81
C GLU A 33 -10.28 -4.61 17.79
N GLY A 34 -11.23 -4.35 18.71
CA GLY A 34 -11.12 -3.21 19.63
C GLY A 34 -11.03 -1.87 18.89
N ALA A 35 -9.99 -1.08 19.19
CA ALA A 35 -9.73 0.22 18.56
C ALA A 35 -9.03 0.10 17.19
N ARG A 36 -8.61 -1.11 16.79
CA ARG A 36 -7.81 -1.33 15.60
C ARG A 36 -8.66 -1.89 14.46
N THR A 37 -8.58 -1.27 13.30
CA THR A 37 -9.12 -1.83 12.04
C THR A 37 -7.96 -2.20 11.11
N SER A 38 -7.92 -3.47 10.71
CA SER A 38 -6.94 -4.02 9.79
C SER A 38 -7.58 -4.23 8.41
N TYR A 39 -6.86 -3.84 7.37
CA TYR A 39 -7.25 -3.97 5.97
C TYR A 39 -6.17 -4.77 5.22
N LEU A 40 -6.62 -5.69 4.39
CA LEU A 40 -5.79 -6.41 3.42
C LEU A 40 -6.32 -6.13 2.02
N PHE A 41 -5.44 -5.64 1.16
CA PHE A 41 -5.72 -5.40 -0.25
C PHE A 41 -4.84 -6.28 -1.13
N ASP A 42 -5.42 -6.80 -2.21
CA ASP A 42 -4.62 -7.19 -3.38
C ASP A 42 -4.34 -5.92 -4.19
N VAL A 43 -3.12 -5.73 -4.67
CA VAL A 43 -2.69 -4.51 -5.34
C VAL A 43 -1.94 -4.79 -6.63
N PHE A 44 -2.13 -3.93 -7.62
CA PHE A 44 -1.56 -4.05 -8.95
C PHE A 44 -1.07 -2.68 -9.43
N TYR A 45 0.11 -2.66 -10.01
CA TYR A 45 0.69 -1.46 -10.61
C TYR A 45 1.61 -1.84 -11.76
N GLU A 46 1.21 -1.51 -12.98
CA GLU A 46 1.98 -1.75 -14.20
C GLU A 46 2.53 -3.19 -14.28
N ASN A 47 3.81 -3.37 -13.96
CA ASN A 47 4.55 -4.65 -14.01
C ASN A 47 4.64 -5.40 -12.67
N ALA A 48 3.94 -4.95 -11.62
CA ALA A 48 4.02 -5.52 -10.28
C ALA A 48 2.64 -5.80 -9.69
N ALA A 49 2.56 -6.89 -8.93
CA ALA A 49 1.36 -7.30 -8.21
C ALA A 49 1.74 -7.82 -6.82
N GLY A 50 0.85 -7.66 -5.86
CA GLY A 50 1.04 -8.23 -4.53
C GLY A 50 -0.02 -7.74 -3.55
N THR A 51 0.37 -7.43 -2.33
CA THR A 51 -0.56 -7.11 -1.25
C THR A 51 -0.18 -5.84 -0.49
N LEU A 52 -1.19 -5.11 -0.03
CA LEU A 52 -1.04 -4.01 0.91
C LEU A 52 -1.82 -4.30 2.19
N ASN A 53 -1.09 -4.43 3.30
CA ASN A 53 -1.67 -4.51 4.64
C ASN A 53 -1.64 -3.13 5.29
N ILE A 54 -2.75 -2.73 5.92
CA ILE A 54 -2.88 -1.46 6.65
C ILE A 54 -3.55 -1.75 7.99
N ALA A 55 -2.98 -1.25 9.09
CA ALA A 55 -3.68 -1.20 10.38
C ALA A 55 -3.88 0.26 10.79
N VAL A 56 -5.12 0.60 11.09
CA VAL A 56 -5.55 1.92 11.55
C VAL A 56 -6.00 1.80 12.99
N GLU A 57 -5.53 2.71 13.84
CA GLU A 57 -5.94 2.86 15.24
C GLU A 57 -5.97 4.37 15.54
N ASP A 58 -7.00 4.85 16.23
CA ASP A 58 -7.21 6.28 16.49
C ASP A 58 -7.20 7.16 15.22
N SER A 59 -7.77 6.67 14.11
CA SER A 59 -7.73 7.33 12.79
C SER A 59 -6.31 7.51 12.20
N GLU A 60 -5.31 6.84 12.78
CA GLU A 60 -3.93 6.87 12.30
C GLU A 60 -3.49 5.52 11.75
N VAL A 61 -2.81 5.55 10.60
CA VAL A 61 -2.10 4.36 10.07
C VAL A 61 -0.91 4.06 10.98
N ARG A 62 -1.06 3.03 11.83
CA ARG A 62 -0.03 2.55 12.78
C ARG A 62 0.91 1.54 12.15
N LEU A 63 0.39 0.66 11.30
CA LEU A 63 1.17 -0.33 10.57
C LEU A 63 0.78 -0.29 9.10
N ALA A 64 1.77 -0.45 8.24
CA ALA A 64 1.55 -0.71 6.84
C ALA A 64 2.68 -1.56 6.27
N ALA A 65 2.33 -2.50 5.40
CA ALA A 65 3.28 -3.32 4.69
C ALA A 65 2.81 -3.53 3.25
N LEU A 66 3.58 -3.04 2.30
CA LEU A 66 3.41 -3.25 0.87
C LEU A 66 4.40 -4.32 0.40
N ASN A 67 3.87 -5.43 -0.09
CA ASN A 67 4.64 -6.47 -0.72
C ASN A 67 4.25 -6.55 -2.20
N LEU A 68 5.19 -6.27 -3.10
CA LEU A 68 4.98 -6.32 -4.56
C LEU A 68 5.61 -7.56 -5.21
N SER A 69 6.03 -8.55 -4.41
CA SER A 69 6.77 -9.73 -4.90
C SER A 69 8.10 -9.40 -5.60
N LEU A 70 8.69 -8.24 -5.26
CA LEU A 70 9.96 -7.73 -5.82
C LEU A 70 11.14 -7.95 -4.85
N GLY A 71 11.07 -8.98 -4.00
CA GLY A 71 12.14 -9.34 -3.06
C GLY A 71 12.31 -8.43 -1.83
N LYS A 72 11.54 -7.34 -1.71
CA LYS A 72 11.53 -6.47 -0.53
C LYS A 72 10.11 -6.09 -0.12
N VAL A 73 9.83 -6.19 1.19
CA VAL A 73 8.62 -5.64 1.80
C VAL A 73 8.88 -4.21 2.23
N ILE A 74 8.04 -3.29 1.77
CA ILE A 74 8.09 -1.88 2.10
C ILE A 74 7.16 -1.63 3.28
N ASN A 75 7.65 -0.99 4.33
CA ASN A 75 6.90 -0.71 5.54
C ASN A 75 7.20 0.71 6.05
N LEU A 76 6.46 1.16 7.08
CA LEU A 76 6.59 2.53 7.60
C LEU A 76 8.00 2.85 8.13
N ASN A 77 8.77 1.85 8.55
CA ASN A 77 10.13 2.03 9.06
C ASN A 77 11.15 2.26 7.95
N ASN A 78 10.87 1.79 6.72
CA ASN A 78 11.82 1.86 5.61
C ASN A 78 11.40 2.76 4.44
N ASP A 79 10.13 3.21 4.39
CA ASP A 79 9.67 4.26 3.49
C ASP A 79 8.51 5.06 4.12
N ALA A 80 8.82 6.28 4.58
CA ALA A 80 7.83 7.18 5.19
C ALA A 80 6.73 7.63 4.21
N ASN A 81 6.93 7.52 2.88
CA ASN A 81 5.89 7.85 1.91
C ASN A 81 4.77 6.81 1.90
N LEU A 82 4.98 5.60 2.46
CA LEU A 82 3.96 4.56 2.50
C LEU A 82 2.70 5.04 3.24
N LYS A 83 2.86 5.86 4.30
CA LYS A 83 1.72 6.45 5.02
C LYS A 83 0.82 7.29 4.09
N LYS A 84 1.40 8.00 3.11
CA LYS A 84 0.64 8.78 2.10
C LYS A 84 -0.10 7.89 1.12
N LEU A 85 0.52 6.76 0.72
CA LEU A 85 -0.14 5.79 -0.15
C LEU A 85 -1.31 5.11 0.57
N CYS A 86 -1.13 4.71 1.83
CA CYS A 86 -2.20 4.11 2.63
C CYS A 86 -3.40 5.06 2.79
N ARG A 87 -3.17 6.35 3.06
CA ARG A 87 -4.25 7.35 3.14
C ARG A 87 -5.03 7.42 1.82
N TYR A 88 -4.33 7.50 0.69
CA TYR A 88 -4.98 7.52 -0.62
C TYR A 88 -5.84 6.27 -0.88
N VAL A 89 -5.38 5.10 -0.48
CA VAL A 89 -6.15 3.85 -0.62
C VAL A 89 -7.40 3.87 0.26
N LEU A 90 -7.26 4.23 1.54
CA LEU A 90 -8.38 4.27 2.47
C LEU A 90 -9.45 5.29 2.06
N GLU A 91 -9.05 6.48 1.60
CA GLU A 91 -9.94 7.52 1.05
C GLU A 91 -10.78 7.07 -0.17
N LYS A 92 -10.43 5.94 -0.79
CA LYS A 92 -11.14 5.39 -1.96
C LYS A 92 -12.00 4.18 -1.62
N VAL A 93 -11.90 3.67 -0.40
CA VAL A 93 -12.59 2.47 0.08
C VAL A 93 -13.65 2.84 1.11
N GLU A 94 -13.44 3.92 1.86
CA GLU A 94 -14.45 4.60 2.68
C GLU A 94 -15.37 5.49 1.83
#